data_AF-A0A4S2IRM3-F1
#
_entry.id   AF-A0A4S2IRM3-F1
#
_cell.length_a   1.000
_cell.length_b   1.000
_cell.length_c   1.000
_cell.angle_alpha   90.00
_cell.angle_beta   90.00
_cell.angle_gamma   90.00
#
_symmetry.space_group_name_H-M   'P 1'
#
loop_
_entity.id
_entity.type
_entity.pdbx_description
1 polymer ?
#
loop_
_entity_poly.entity_id
_entity_poly.type
_entity_poly.pdbx_seq_one_letter_code
_entity_poly.pdbx_strand_id
1 'polypeptide(L)'
;MTTTITIRRRSRHGRRWLALPLLGALLTGCGIRATQVPTDFGPAPSRVPCSLTGSGQATQQGVPVQVFLLCGSSLVTVDRTVRVPEGTPDDRRRVMVAQGLLDQLATAPSSAERSAGYATYVPGGLTVSGPAPHDPEDTLRLSTTPSRLPTAALAQLVCTLSDSAATEGDGSVILGGPSPTPLRRYACTDDVRNHPGTTAPPTSEVAEGTG
;
A
#
# COMPACT_ATOMS: atom_id res chain seq x y z
N MET A 1 18.71 77.74 53.29
CA MET A 1 17.27 77.84 52.98
C MET A 1 16.48 77.28 54.16
N THR A 2 15.69 78.14 54.81
CA THR A 2 14.40 77.88 55.50
C THR A 2 14.40 76.87 56.67
N THR A 3 14.48 77.26 57.95
CA THR A 3 13.52 77.95 58.87
C THR A 3 12.30 77.11 59.31
N THR A 4 12.07 77.13 60.64
CA THR A 4 10.80 76.94 61.41
C THR A 4 10.34 75.48 61.62
N ILE A 5 10.43 74.84 62.79
CA ILE A 5 9.90 75.08 64.16
C ILE A 5 8.35 74.98 64.28
N THR A 6 7.92 74.21 65.31
CA THR A 6 6.60 74.15 66.01
C THR A 6 5.50 73.24 65.37
N ILE A 7 4.64 72.48 66.07
CA ILE A 7 4.31 72.33 67.51
C ILE A 7 3.37 71.11 67.75
N ARG A 8 3.43 70.59 68.99
CA ARG A 8 2.38 69.98 69.86
C ARG A 8 1.59 68.69 69.54
N ARG A 9 1.63 67.90 70.62
CA ARG A 9 0.57 67.26 71.45
C ARG A 9 -0.06 65.94 70.98
N ARG A 10 0.15 64.97 71.89
CA ARG A 10 -0.58 63.72 72.07
C ARG A 10 -2.09 63.96 72.23
N SER A 11 -2.84 63.09 71.57
CA SER A 11 -4.17 62.64 72.00
C SER A 11 -4.28 61.15 71.69
N ARG A 12 -3.97 60.32 72.70
CA ARG A 12 -4.60 58.99 72.80
C ARG A 12 -6.08 59.25 72.97
N HIS A 13 -6.95 58.60 72.21
CA HIS A 13 -8.35 58.23 72.53
C HIS A 13 -8.98 57.67 71.24
N GLY A 14 -9.42 56.42 71.24
CA GLY A 14 -10.17 55.88 70.12
C GLY A 14 -10.21 54.37 70.12
N ARG A 15 -11.40 53.84 70.35
CA ARG A 15 -11.73 52.46 70.67
C ARG A 15 -12.60 51.90 69.54
N ARG A 16 -12.51 50.57 69.33
CA ARG A 16 -13.33 49.75 68.38
C ARG A 16 -12.91 50.02 66.91
N TRP A 17 -13.02 49.13 65.93
CA TRP A 17 -14.12 48.26 65.49
C TRP A 17 -13.46 47.15 64.63
N LEU A 18 -13.54 45.85 64.91
CA LEU A 18 -14.67 44.94 64.59
C LEU A 18 -15.43 45.34 63.32
N ALA A 19 -14.94 44.96 62.13
CA ALA A 19 -15.72 44.83 60.89
C ALA A 19 -14.93 44.15 59.74
N LEU A 20 -14.55 42.89 59.88
CA LEU A 20 -14.33 41.96 58.76
C LEU A 20 -15.15 40.71 59.15
N PRO A 21 -16.14 40.22 58.37
CA PRO A 21 -16.14 40.12 56.91
C PRO A 21 -17.50 40.41 56.22
N LEU A 22 -17.52 41.22 55.15
CA LEU A 22 -18.68 41.35 54.26
C LEU A 22 -18.25 41.46 52.79
N LEU A 23 -17.30 40.62 52.36
CA LEU A 23 -16.69 40.65 51.03
C LEU A 23 -16.84 39.31 50.28
N GLY A 24 -18.07 38.75 50.26
CA GLY A 24 -18.37 37.47 49.60
C GLY A 24 -19.30 37.55 48.38
N ALA A 25 -19.85 38.73 48.04
CA ALA A 25 -21.03 38.82 47.16
C ALA A 25 -20.79 39.36 45.74
N LEU A 26 -19.55 39.39 45.24
CA LEU A 26 -19.22 39.96 43.91
C LEU A 26 -18.85 38.92 42.82
N LEU A 27 -19.18 37.65 43.01
CA LEU A 27 -18.91 36.57 42.04
C LEU A 27 -20.11 36.25 41.12
N THR A 28 -20.93 37.23 40.75
CA THR A 28 -21.95 37.04 39.71
C THR A 28 -21.30 37.12 38.33
N GLY A 29 -20.63 36.03 37.93
CA GLY A 29 -20.17 35.84 36.56
C GLY A 29 -21.35 35.68 35.62
N CYS A 30 -21.42 36.50 34.56
CA CYS A 30 -22.30 36.28 33.42
C CYS A 30 -21.88 34.96 32.75
N GLY A 31 -22.58 33.87 33.07
CA GLY A 31 -22.30 32.55 32.53
C GLY A 31 -22.64 32.48 31.06
N ILE A 32 -21.62 32.55 30.20
CA ILE A 32 -21.72 32.03 28.83
C ILE A 32 -22.00 30.55 28.96
N ARG A 33 -23.25 30.13 28.69
CA ARG A 33 -23.54 28.72 28.47
C ARG A 33 -22.84 28.34 27.18
N ALA A 34 -21.68 27.70 27.30
CA ALA A 34 -21.12 26.95 26.19
C ALA A 34 -22.20 25.95 25.77
N THR A 35 -22.85 26.21 24.63
CA THR A 35 -23.64 25.18 23.96
C THR A 35 -22.63 24.19 23.42
N GLN A 36 -22.31 23.21 24.25
CA GLN A 36 -21.53 22.04 23.89
C GLN A 36 -22.35 21.29 22.85
N VAL A 37 -22.06 21.52 21.58
CA VAL A 37 -22.57 20.62 20.54
C VAL A 37 -21.86 19.29 20.79
N PRO A 38 -22.58 18.17 20.94
CA PRO A 38 -21.94 16.86 21.04
C PRO A 38 -21.29 16.58 19.69
N THR A 39 -20.02 16.96 19.55
CA THR A 39 -19.23 16.58 18.38
C THR A 39 -18.79 15.15 18.59
N ASP A 40 -19.76 14.24 18.51
CA ASP A 40 -19.55 12.82 18.24
C ASP A 40 -19.32 12.66 16.72
N PHE A 41 -18.35 13.42 16.21
CA PHE A 41 -17.71 13.05 14.97
C PHE A 41 -16.70 11.99 15.39
N GLY A 42 -17.13 10.73 15.35
CA GLY A 42 -16.21 9.59 15.35
C GLY A 42 -15.03 9.87 14.39
N PRO A 43 -13.86 9.25 14.61
CA PRO A 43 -12.60 9.65 13.98
C PRO A 43 -12.80 10.02 12.51
N ALA A 44 -12.39 11.24 12.14
CA ALA A 44 -12.56 11.72 10.76
C ALA A 44 -11.97 10.69 9.78
N PRO A 45 -12.72 10.16 8.79
CA PRO A 45 -12.19 9.16 7.88
C PRO A 45 -11.09 9.80 7.01
N SER A 46 -9.83 9.52 7.32
CA SER A 46 -8.69 9.91 6.49
C SER A 46 -8.51 8.89 5.36
N ARG A 47 -9.18 9.19 4.24
CA ARG A 47 -8.63 9.28 2.87
C ARG A 47 -7.63 8.17 2.48
N VAL A 48 -8.20 7.09 1.96
CA VAL A 48 -7.61 5.86 1.41
C VAL A 48 -6.17 5.97 0.87
N PRO A 49 -5.21 5.23 1.46
CA PRO A 49 -3.89 5.02 0.86
C PRO A 49 -3.81 3.75 0.02
N CYS A 50 -4.49 2.67 0.43
CA CYS A 50 -5.23 1.67 -0.37
C CYS A 50 -5.99 0.73 0.56
N SER A 51 -7.18 0.32 0.12
CA SER A 51 -7.74 -1.04 0.27
C SER A 51 -9.13 -0.95 -0.31
N LEU A 52 -9.45 -1.65 -1.40
CA LEU A 52 -10.85 -1.90 -1.73
C LEU A 52 -10.98 -3.36 -2.17
N THR A 53 -11.15 -4.25 -1.18
CA THR A 53 -11.31 -5.68 -1.36
C THR A 53 -12.70 -6.01 -1.90
N GLY A 54 -12.71 -6.74 -3.02
CA GLY A 54 -13.93 -7.22 -3.67
C GLY A 54 -14.53 -6.23 -4.68
N SER A 55 -13.89 -6.06 -5.84
CA SER A 55 -14.59 -5.53 -7.02
C SER A 55 -15.61 -6.55 -7.51
N GLY A 56 -16.72 -6.66 -6.78
CA GLY A 56 -17.94 -7.37 -7.14
C GLY A 56 -17.76 -8.88 -7.31
N GLN A 57 -18.36 -9.64 -6.38
CA GLN A 57 -18.98 -10.93 -6.69
C GLN A 57 -20.15 -10.72 -7.67
N ALA A 58 -19.88 -10.09 -8.82
CA ALA A 58 -20.57 -10.51 -10.03
C ALA A 58 -20.08 -11.94 -10.27
N THR A 59 -20.97 -12.82 -10.67
CA THR A 59 -20.67 -14.18 -11.10
C THR A 59 -19.73 -14.13 -12.31
N GLN A 60 -18.44 -13.87 -12.08
CA GLN A 60 -17.42 -13.74 -13.10
C GLN A 60 -17.05 -15.16 -13.50
N GLN A 61 -17.40 -15.55 -14.73
CA GLN A 61 -16.96 -16.82 -15.29
C GLN A 61 -15.44 -16.78 -15.49
N GLY A 62 -14.70 -17.52 -14.67
CA GLY A 62 -13.24 -17.59 -14.71
C GLY A 62 -12.64 -18.11 -13.41
N VAL A 63 -11.32 -18.27 -13.40
CA VAL A 63 -10.52 -18.64 -12.24
C VAL A 63 -10.19 -17.34 -11.46
N PRO A 64 -10.55 -17.22 -10.18
CA PRO A 64 -10.14 -16.10 -9.36
C PRO A 64 -8.62 -16.15 -9.15
N VAL A 65 -7.96 -15.01 -9.33
CA VAL A 65 -6.51 -14.87 -9.19
C VAL A 65 -6.17 -13.58 -8.46
N GLN A 66 -4.96 -13.50 -7.93
CA GLN A 66 -4.44 -12.29 -7.32
C GLN A 66 -3.34 -11.69 -8.18
N VAL A 67 -3.34 -10.36 -8.29
CA VAL A 67 -2.24 -9.59 -8.90
C VAL A 67 -1.69 -8.60 -7.89
N PHE A 68 -0.39 -8.32 -7.96
CA PHE A 68 0.27 -7.37 -7.05
C PHE A 68 0.32 -5.97 -7.67
N LEU A 69 -0.52 -5.07 -7.17
CA LEU A 69 -0.50 -3.66 -7.52
C LEU A 69 0.30 -2.85 -6.52
N LEU A 70 0.85 -1.73 -6.98
CA LEU A 70 1.49 -0.78 -6.09
C LEU A 70 0.45 -0.02 -5.28
N CYS A 71 0.77 0.12 -4.01
CA CYS A 71 0.06 0.92 -3.05
C CYS A 71 1.08 1.74 -2.25
N GLY A 72 1.16 3.04 -2.52
CA GLY A 72 2.22 3.87 -1.95
C GLY A 72 3.60 3.33 -2.31
N SER A 73 4.35 2.85 -1.33
CA SER A 73 5.70 2.30 -1.49
C SER A 73 5.76 0.77 -1.53
N SER A 74 4.64 0.06 -1.48
CA SER A 74 4.62 -1.42 -1.31
C SER A 74 3.64 -2.09 -2.27
N LEU A 75 3.75 -3.40 -2.42
CA LEU A 75 2.86 -4.22 -3.23
C LEU A 75 1.71 -4.77 -2.38
N VAL A 76 0.50 -4.73 -2.93
CA VAL A 76 -0.73 -5.23 -2.30
C VAL A 76 -1.49 -6.08 -3.31
N THR A 77 -2.08 -7.18 -2.85
CA THR A 77 -2.87 -8.06 -3.71
C THR A 77 -4.22 -7.46 -4.05
N VAL A 78 -4.64 -7.67 -5.29
CA VAL A 78 -5.96 -7.29 -5.81
C VAL A 78 -6.54 -8.47 -6.56
N ASP A 79 -7.79 -8.80 -6.23
CA ASP A 79 -8.52 -9.89 -6.87
C ASP A 79 -8.87 -9.54 -8.31
N ARG A 80 -8.60 -10.49 -9.20
CA ARG A 80 -8.91 -10.45 -10.63
C ARG A 80 -9.47 -11.80 -11.05
N THR A 81 -9.92 -11.89 -12.31
CA THR A 81 -10.37 -13.17 -12.88
C THR A 81 -9.69 -13.43 -14.20
N VAL A 82 -9.20 -14.66 -14.38
CA VAL A 82 -8.60 -15.12 -15.63
C VAL A 82 -9.47 -16.21 -16.23
N ARG A 83 -9.70 -16.15 -17.53
CA ARG A 83 -10.44 -17.20 -18.25
C ARG A 83 -9.46 -18.25 -18.75
N VAL A 84 -9.73 -19.50 -18.42
CA VAL A 84 -8.96 -20.64 -18.89
C VAL A 84 -9.96 -21.66 -19.46
N PRO A 85 -9.85 -22.02 -20.75
CA PRO A 85 -10.70 -23.05 -21.33
C PRO A 85 -10.50 -24.39 -20.60
N GLU A 86 -11.61 -25.06 -20.28
CA GLU A 86 -11.59 -26.41 -19.72
C GLU A 86 -10.93 -27.40 -20.71
N GLY A 87 -10.25 -28.43 -20.20
CA GLY A 87 -9.59 -29.44 -21.03
C GLY A 87 -8.28 -29.01 -21.70
N THR A 88 -7.77 -27.80 -21.41
CA THR A 88 -6.44 -27.37 -21.87
C THR A 88 -5.35 -28.25 -21.25
N PRO A 89 -4.41 -28.85 -22.02
CA PRO A 89 -3.26 -29.58 -21.49
C PRO A 89 -2.48 -28.76 -20.45
N ASP A 90 -1.89 -29.41 -19.43
CA ASP A 90 -1.33 -28.72 -18.27
C ASP A 90 -0.17 -27.76 -18.62
N ASP A 91 0.69 -28.15 -19.57
CA ASP A 91 1.78 -27.33 -20.10
C ASP A 91 1.26 -26.03 -20.73
N ARG A 92 0.23 -26.14 -21.58
CA ARG A 92 -0.42 -24.98 -22.21
C ARG A 92 -1.22 -24.16 -21.20
N ARG A 93 -1.81 -24.84 -20.21
CA ARG A 93 -2.62 -24.19 -19.17
C ARG A 93 -1.76 -23.25 -18.34
N ARG A 94 -0.54 -23.64 -17.94
CA ARG A 94 0.39 -22.77 -17.20
C ARG A 94 0.69 -21.49 -17.96
N VAL A 95 1.03 -21.59 -19.25
CA VAL A 95 1.32 -20.42 -20.10
C VAL A 95 0.08 -19.54 -20.27
N MET A 96 -1.10 -20.13 -20.47
CA MET A 96 -2.35 -19.36 -20.57
C MET A 96 -2.69 -18.62 -19.27
N VAL A 97 -2.51 -19.26 -18.11
CA VAL A 97 -2.71 -18.63 -16.80
C VAL A 97 -1.70 -17.49 -16.61
N ALA A 98 -0.43 -17.71 -16.92
CA ALA A 98 0.62 -16.69 -16.81
C ALA A 98 0.35 -15.49 -17.72
N GLN A 99 -0.06 -15.71 -18.98
CA GLN A 99 -0.48 -14.63 -19.87
C GLN A 99 -1.69 -13.88 -19.31
N GLY A 100 -2.71 -14.60 -18.84
CA GLY A 100 -3.91 -13.98 -18.26
C GLY A 100 -3.60 -13.14 -17.02
N LEU A 101 -2.72 -13.60 -16.13
CA LEU A 101 -2.23 -12.84 -14.99
C LEU A 101 -1.50 -11.57 -15.43
N LEU A 102 -0.64 -11.68 -16.44
CA LEU A 102 0.09 -10.53 -16.98
C LEU A 102 -0.86 -9.50 -17.60
N ASP A 103 -1.87 -9.94 -18.34
CA ASP A 103 -2.90 -9.07 -18.91
C ASP A 103 -3.69 -8.34 -17.82
N GLN A 104 -4.08 -9.05 -16.76
CA GLN A 104 -4.76 -8.46 -15.61
C GLN A 104 -3.85 -7.47 -14.84
N LEU A 105 -2.56 -7.78 -14.71
CA LEU A 105 -1.59 -6.94 -14.02
C LEU A 105 -1.24 -5.66 -14.81
N ALA A 106 -1.17 -5.75 -16.14
CA ALA A 106 -0.92 -4.62 -17.04
C ALA A 106 -2.17 -3.77 -17.31
N THR A 107 -3.36 -4.27 -16.93
CA THR A 107 -4.60 -3.50 -17.03
C THR A 107 -4.52 -2.26 -16.14
N ALA A 108 -4.76 -1.09 -16.72
CA ALA A 108 -4.77 0.16 -15.97
C ALA A 108 -5.78 0.07 -14.81
N PRO A 109 -5.42 0.49 -13.58
CA PRO A 109 -6.33 0.39 -12.45
C PRO A 109 -7.62 1.17 -12.71
N SER A 110 -8.74 0.62 -12.22
CA SER A 110 -10.06 1.24 -12.34
C SER A 110 -10.09 2.65 -11.73
N SER A 111 -11.13 3.43 -12.01
CA SER A 111 -11.28 4.76 -11.40
C SER A 111 -11.30 4.70 -9.87
N ALA A 112 -11.95 3.69 -9.29
CA ALA A 112 -11.99 3.46 -7.85
C ALA A 112 -10.61 3.10 -7.30
N GLU A 113 -9.89 2.18 -7.96
CA GLU A 113 -8.54 1.76 -7.56
C GLU A 113 -7.54 2.92 -7.64
N ARG A 114 -7.57 3.70 -8.73
CA ARG A 114 -6.71 4.90 -8.86
C ARG A 114 -7.02 5.95 -7.80
N SER A 115 -8.29 6.16 -7.49
CA SER A 115 -8.70 7.08 -6.41
C SER A 115 -8.27 6.58 -5.03
N ALA A 116 -8.11 5.26 -4.87
CA ALA A 116 -7.58 4.62 -3.67
C ALA A 116 -6.03 4.56 -3.63
N GLY A 117 -5.33 5.01 -4.67
CA GLY A 117 -3.86 5.05 -4.70
C GLY A 117 -3.18 3.86 -5.40
N TYR A 118 -3.94 2.95 -6.01
CA TYR A 118 -3.35 1.82 -6.72
C TYR A 118 -2.73 2.23 -8.06
N ALA A 119 -1.57 1.63 -8.37
CA ALA A 119 -0.86 1.81 -9.64
C ALA A 119 -0.30 0.49 -10.19
N THR A 120 -0.07 0.47 -11.51
CA THR A 120 0.75 -0.56 -12.18
C THR A 120 1.77 0.13 -13.08
N TYR A 121 2.99 -0.39 -13.09
CA TYR A 121 4.05 0.02 -14.02
C TYR A 121 4.35 -1.05 -15.06
N VAL A 122 3.63 -2.18 -15.03
CA VAL A 122 3.78 -3.22 -16.04
C VAL A 122 3.22 -2.72 -17.37
N PRO A 123 4.04 -2.68 -18.44
CA PRO A 123 3.58 -2.19 -19.73
C PRO A 123 2.53 -3.12 -20.33
N GLY A 124 1.48 -2.52 -20.90
CA GLY A 124 0.51 -3.25 -21.71
C GLY A 124 1.17 -3.90 -22.93
N GLY A 125 0.63 -5.05 -23.35
CA GLY A 125 1.12 -5.79 -24.52
C GLY A 125 2.39 -6.60 -24.28
N LEU A 126 2.87 -6.70 -23.03
CA LEU A 126 3.86 -7.70 -22.67
C LEU A 126 3.23 -9.10 -22.82
N THR A 127 3.94 -10.02 -23.47
CA THR A 127 3.46 -11.38 -23.69
C THR A 127 4.37 -12.41 -23.05
N VAL A 128 3.80 -13.57 -22.76
CA VAL A 128 4.45 -14.74 -22.19
C VAL A 128 4.31 -15.90 -23.16
N SER A 129 5.41 -16.57 -23.45
CA SER A 129 5.43 -17.87 -24.09
C SER A 129 6.01 -18.92 -23.15
N GLY A 130 5.78 -20.19 -23.48
CA GLY A 130 6.40 -21.30 -22.78
C GLY A 130 7.92 -21.41 -23.03
N PRO A 131 8.53 -22.51 -22.55
CA PRO A 131 9.95 -22.82 -22.76
C PRO A 131 10.31 -22.88 -24.25
N ALA A 132 11.51 -22.39 -24.58
CA ALA A 132 12.18 -22.69 -25.83
C ALA A 132 12.83 -24.09 -25.77
N PRO A 133 13.33 -24.64 -26.89
CA PRO A 133 14.10 -25.87 -26.86
C PRO A 133 15.24 -25.79 -25.82
N HIS A 134 15.38 -26.84 -25.01
CA HIS A 134 16.35 -26.97 -23.91
C HIS A 134 16.11 -26.11 -22.66
N ASP A 135 15.01 -25.34 -22.61
CA ASP A 135 14.60 -24.71 -21.36
C ASP A 135 13.92 -25.73 -20.43
N PRO A 136 14.01 -25.52 -19.10
CA PRO A 136 13.16 -26.20 -18.13
C PRO A 136 11.66 -26.00 -18.42
N GLU A 137 10.84 -27.02 -18.15
CA GLU A 137 9.40 -27.05 -18.48
C GLU A 137 8.55 -25.96 -17.79
N ASP A 138 9.03 -25.40 -16.69
CA ASP A 138 8.39 -24.34 -15.89
C ASP A 138 8.81 -22.93 -16.34
N THR A 139 9.64 -22.82 -17.39
CA THR A 139 10.12 -21.53 -17.89
C THR A 139 9.01 -20.70 -18.53
N LEU A 140 8.96 -19.42 -18.17
CA LEU A 140 8.15 -18.41 -18.84
C LEU A 140 9.06 -17.42 -19.57
N ARG A 141 8.90 -17.34 -20.90
CA ARG A 141 9.64 -16.37 -21.73
C ARG A 141 8.79 -15.14 -22.00
N LEU A 142 9.28 -13.99 -21.58
CA LEU A 142 8.66 -12.70 -21.85
C LEU A 142 9.04 -12.19 -23.24
N SER A 143 8.19 -11.37 -23.86
CA SER A 143 8.51 -10.68 -25.13
C SER A 143 9.63 -9.65 -25.01
N THR A 144 10.11 -9.35 -23.80
CA THR A 144 11.29 -8.53 -23.52
C THR A 144 12.17 -9.19 -22.47
N THR A 145 13.45 -8.85 -22.44
CA THR A 145 14.34 -9.30 -21.35
C THR A 145 13.86 -8.75 -20.01
N PRO A 146 13.66 -9.58 -18.96
CA PRO A 146 13.11 -9.12 -17.68
C PRO A 146 13.90 -7.96 -17.04
N SER A 147 15.24 -7.98 -17.15
CA SER A 147 16.11 -6.93 -16.61
C SER A 147 16.00 -5.57 -17.33
N ARG A 148 15.29 -5.49 -18.46
CA ARG A 148 14.97 -4.21 -19.13
C ARG A 148 13.70 -3.56 -18.60
N LEU A 149 12.90 -4.28 -17.81
CA LEU A 149 11.72 -3.70 -17.18
C LEU A 149 12.16 -2.74 -16.05
N PRO A 150 11.41 -1.66 -15.81
CA PRO A 150 11.60 -0.85 -14.61
C PRO A 150 11.53 -1.72 -13.35
N THR A 151 12.33 -1.41 -12.32
CA THR A 151 12.41 -2.21 -11.08
C THR A 151 11.03 -2.53 -10.49
N ALA A 152 10.16 -1.52 -10.41
CA ALA A 152 8.80 -1.69 -9.90
C ALA A 152 7.94 -2.62 -10.77
N ALA A 153 8.05 -2.51 -12.10
CA ALA A 153 7.33 -3.38 -13.03
C ALA A 153 7.81 -4.82 -12.92
N LEU A 154 9.12 -5.04 -12.80
CA LEU A 154 9.71 -6.36 -12.60
C LEU A 154 9.26 -6.96 -11.26
N ALA A 155 9.25 -6.18 -10.18
CA ALA A 155 8.77 -6.62 -8.87
C ALA A 155 7.28 -7.03 -8.90
N GLN A 156 6.42 -6.22 -9.50
CA GLN A 156 5.00 -6.54 -9.67
C GLN A 156 4.79 -7.85 -10.44
N LEU A 157 5.53 -8.03 -11.54
CA LEU A 157 5.45 -9.22 -12.39
C LEU A 157 5.94 -10.47 -11.64
N VAL A 158 7.11 -10.40 -11.01
CA VAL A 158 7.70 -11.54 -10.29
C VAL A 158 6.78 -11.96 -9.13
N CYS A 159 6.30 -11.02 -8.33
CA CYS A 159 5.41 -11.34 -7.21
C CYS A 159 4.07 -11.92 -7.66
N THR A 160 3.50 -11.41 -8.75
CA THR A 160 2.25 -11.96 -9.30
C THR A 160 2.42 -13.38 -9.83
N LEU A 161 3.49 -13.65 -10.59
CA LEU A 161 3.69 -14.98 -11.17
C LEU A 161 4.11 -16.00 -10.09
N SER A 162 4.94 -15.62 -9.13
CA SER A 162 5.44 -16.51 -8.07
C SER A 162 4.37 -16.89 -7.03
N ASP A 163 3.36 -16.04 -6.81
CA ASP A 163 2.24 -16.34 -5.90
C ASP A 163 1.11 -17.11 -6.61
N SER A 164 1.19 -17.25 -7.93
CA SER A 164 0.16 -17.91 -8.72
C SER A 164 0.40 -19.42 -8.86
N ALA A 165 -0.68 -20.13 -9.17
CA ALA A 165 -0.63 -21.55 -9.56
C ALA A 165 0.19 -21.84 -10.83
N ALA A 166 0.70 -20.81 -11.52
CA ALA A 166 1.61 -21.01 -12.65
C ALA A 166 3.00 -21.52 -12.22
N THR A 167 3.33 -21.47 -10.92
CA THR A 167 4.60 -21.96 -10.37
C THR A 167 4.36 -23.05 -9.33
N GLU A 168 5.20 -24.10 -9.35
CA GLU A 168 5.17 -25.15 -8.34
C GLU A 168 6.09 -24.76 -7.15
N GLY A 169 5.56 -23.99 -6.20
CA GLY A 169 5.81 -24.24 -4.78
C GLY A 169 7.07 -23.68 -4.08
N ASP A 170 7.89 -22.82 -4.69
CA ASP A 170 9.06 -22.23 -3.99
C ASP A 170 9.02 -20.70 -3.83
N GLY A 171 7.92 -20.05 -4.24
CA GLY A 171 7.79 -18.59 -4.20
C GLY A 171 8.72 -17.88 -5.18
N SER A 172 9.15 -18.59 -6.23
CA SER A 172 9.98 -18.06 -7.30
C SER A 172 9.42 -18.42 -8.69
N VAL A 173 9.94 -17.75 -9.71
CA VAL A 173 9.57 -17.96 -11.10
C VAL A 173 10.80 -17.94 -11.99
N ILE A 174 10.89 -18.88 -12.93
CA ILE A 174 11.94 -18.88 -13.97
C ILE A 174 11.49 -17.99 -15.11
N LEU A 175 12.21 -16.89 -15.33
CA LEU A 175 11.94 -15.95 -16.40
C LEU A 175 13.13 -15.82 -17.35
N GLY A 176 12.80 -15.72 -18.64
CA GLY A 176 13.72 -15.35 -19.71
C GLY A 176 13.13 -14.27 -20.59
N GLY A 177 13.98 -13.59 -21.37
CA GLY A 177 13.52 -12.83 -22.53
C GLY A 177 13.29 -13.75 -23.75
N PRO A 178 13.11 -13.16 -24.94
CA PRO A 178 13.12 -13.92 -26.19
C PRO A 178 14.40 -14.76 -26.31
N SER A 179 14.27 -16.00 -26.75
CA SER A 179 15.43 -16.88 -26.97
C SER A 179 16.44 -16.21 -27.93
N PRO A 180 17.76 -16.29 -27.69
CA PRO A 180 18.46 -17.13 -26.69
C PRO A 180 18.82 -16.39 -25.39
N THR A 181 18.02 -15.41 -24.95
CA THR A 181 18.31 -14.68 -23.70
C THR A 181 18.41 -15.66 -22.52
N PRO A 182 19.44 -15.52 -21.65
CA PRO A 182 19.63 -16.39 -20.49
C PRO A 182 18.42 -16.39 -19.54
N LEU A 183 18.16 -17.54 -18.95
CA LEU A 183 17.14 -17.70 -17.91
C LEU A 183 17.68 -17.29 -16.55
N ARG A 184 16.79 -16.78 -15.69
CA ARG A 184 17.08 -16.49 -14.29
C ARG A 184 15.86 -16.90 -13.45
N ARG A 185 16.12 -17.44 -12.27
CA ARG A 185 15.08 -17.66 -11.25
C ARG A 185 14.96 -16.38 -10.45
N TYR A 186 13.76 -15.80 -10.37
CA TYR A 186 13.45 -14.59 -9.61
C TYR A 186 12.60 -14.97 -8.41
N ALA A 187 12.91 -14.44 -7.23
CA ALA A 187 12.09 -14.67 -6.03
C ALA A 187 11.34 -13.41 -5.60
N CYS A 188 10.09 -13.58 -5.15
CA CYS A 188 9.33 -12.49 -4.52
C CYS A 188 9.50 -12.51 -2.99
N THR A 189 10.56 -11.88 -2.51
CA THR A 189 10.81 -11.73 -1.06
C THR A 189 9.95 -10.63 -0.45
N ASP A 190 9.86 -10.62 0.88
CA ASP A 190 9.15 -9.56 1.60
C ASP A 190 9.77 -8.18 1.34
N ASP A 191 11.09 -8.07 1.21
CA ASP A 191 11.76 -6.81 0.88
C ASP A 191 11.32 -6.27 -0.49
N VAL A 192 11.17 -7.16 -1.48
CA VAL A 192 10.65 -6.80 -2.81
C VAL A 192 9.20 -6.34 -2.73
N ARG A 193 8.37 -7.00 -1.90
CA ARG A 193 6.97 -6.58 -1.68
C ARG A 193 6.90 -5.24 -0.97
N ASN A 194 7.78 -4.99 0.00
CA ASN A 194 7.73 -3.77 0.80
C ASN A 194 8.39 -2.57 0.12
N HIS A 195 9.33 -2.80 -0.80
CA HIS A 195 10.12 -1.77 -1.49
C HIS A 195 10.32 -2.04 -3.00
N PRO A 196 9.26 -2.34 -3.79
CA PRO A 196 9.35 -2.72 -5.20
C PRO A 196 10.00 -1.69 -6.12
N GLY A 197 9.95 -0.40 -5.75
CA GLY A 197 10.54 0.68 -6.56
C GLY A 197 12.06 0.76 -6.47
N THR A 198 12.65 0.27 -5.38
CA THR A 198 14.08 0.41 -5.07
C THR A 198 14.79 -0.92 -4.86
N THR A 199 14.04 -2.00 -4.61
CA THR A 199 14.55 -3.35 -4.40
C THR A 199 14.17 -4.22 -5.60
N ALA A 200 15.16 -4.55 -6.43
CA ALA A 200 14.95 -5.50 -7.52
C ALA A 200 14.76 -6.92 -6.95
N PRO A 201 13.93 -7.77 -7.58
CA PRO A 201 13.82 -9.16 -7.18
C PRO A 201 15.18 -9.87 -7.27
N PRO A 202 15.62 -10.57 -6.21
CA PRO A 202 16.87 -11.31 -6.25
C PRO A 202 16.79 -12.41 -7.31
N THR A 203 17.93 -12.67 -7.96
CA THR A 203 18.03 -13.69 -9.01
C THR A 203 19.11 -14.70 -8.72
N SER A 204 18.88 -15.93 -9.17
CA SER A 204 19.89 -16.97 -9.27
C SER A 204 19.95 -17.51 -10.70
N GLU A 205 21.08 -18.12 -11.05
CA GLU A 205 21.20 -18.86 -12.29
C GLU A 205 20.28 -20.08 -12.26
N VAL A 206 19.81 -20.46 -13.45
CA VAL A 206 19.04 -21.68 -13.66
C VAL A 206 20.00 -22.66 -14.30
N ALA A 207 20.21 -23.81 -13.68
CA ALA A 207 20.95 -24.88 -14.33
C ALA A 207 20.22 -25.26 -15.61
N GLU A 208 20.91 -25.23 -16.75
CA GLU A 208 20.33 -25.67 -18.03
C GLU A 208 19.78 -27.09 -17.84
N GLY A 209 18.50 -27.26 -18.16
CA GLY A 209 17.85 -28.55 -18.08
C GLY A 209 18.60 -29.52 -18.99
N THR A 210 19.16 -30.58 -18.41
CA THR A 210 19.76 -31.68 -19.16
C THR A 210 18.62 -32.48 -19.80
N GLY A 211 18.09 -31.96 -20.92
CA GLY A 211 17.16 -32.67 -21.80
C GLY A 211 17.91 -33.52 -22.82
#